data_AF-A0A8X8B7B4-F1
#
_entry.id   AF-A0A8X8B7B4-F1
#
_cell.length_a   1.000
_cell.length_b   1.000
_cell.length_c   1.000
_cell.angle_alpha   90.00
_cell.angle_beta   90.00
_cell.angle_gamma   90.00
#
_symmetry.space_group_name_H-M   'P 1'
#
loop_
_entity.id
_entity.type
_entity.pdbx_description
1 polymer ?
#
loop_
_entity_poly.entity_id
_entity_poly.type
_entity_poly.pdbx_seq_one_letter_code
_entity_poly.pdbx_strand_id
1 'polypeptide(L)'
;MGEEENRGKSGCFSVMIVFCLFLIVGLDVIAGVVAMQAEVAQQEVKHTRVLFLECKSPSQKAFVLGIIALGCLAAAHILAIMIGCSISNMFKVLAVPMIPYINMACLALTWVVAVAGAGILTMGIWTNRESRSKCGFTNKSFLSIGGKVCFLHAIVSVILYLTTIVSKKCSYAM
;
A
#
# COMPACT_ATOMS: atom_id res chain seq x y z
N MET A 1 -27.97 20.80 -24.62
CA MET A 1 -28.25 19.40 -24.27
C MET A 1 -26.98 18.58 -23.92
N GLY A 2 -25.76 19.08 -24.16
CA GLY A 2 -24.50 18.37 -23.82
C GLY A 2 -23.93 18.64 -22.41
N GLU A 3 -24.46 19.61 -21.65
CA GLU A 3 -23.91 19.96 -20.32
C GLU A 3 -24.46 19.09 -19.18
N GLU A 4 -25.71 18.60 -19.28
CA GLU A 4 -26.30 17.70 -18.27
C GLU A 4 -25.71 16.28 -18.33
N GLU A 5 -25.46 15.74 -19.53
CA GLU A 5 -24.82 14.44 -19.70
C GLU A 5 -23.40 14.41 -19.11
N ASN A 6 -22.66 15.52 -19.29
CA ASN A 6 -21.30 15.67 -18.78
C ASN A 6 -21.27 15.81 -17.24
N ARG A 7 -22.28 16.46 -16.65
CA ARG A 7 -22.46 16.56 -15.18
C ARG A 7 -22.75 15.20 -14.54
N GLY A 8 -23.61 14.38 -15.15
CA GLY A 8 -23.91 13.03 -14.68
C GLY A 8 -22.70 12.09 -14.75
N LYS A 9 -21.93 12.15 -15.84
CA LYS A 9 -20.71 11.37 -16.05
C LYS A 9 -19.59 11.77 -15.08
N SER A 10 -19.46 13.06 -14.78
CA SER A 10 -18.52 13.60 -13.79
C SER A 10 -18.87 13.18 -12.35
N GLY A 11 -20.15 13.15 -12.00
CA GLY A 11 -20.63 12.67 -10.70
C GLY A 11 -20.35 11.19 -10.45
N CYS A 12 -20.67 10.32 -11.42
CA CYS A 12 -20.41 8.88 -11.32
C CYS A 12 -18.90 8.58 -11.20
N PHE A 13 -18.07 9.30 -11.97
CA PHE A 13 -16.62 9.21 -11.89
C PHE A 13 -16.07 9.63 -10.52
N SER A 14 -16.61 10.69 -9.93
CA SER A 14 -16.20 11.14 -8.58
C SER A 14 -16.55 10.11 -7.49
N VAL A 15 -17.73 9.49 -7.55
CA VAL A 15 -18.14 8.46 -6.58
C VAL A 15 -17.25 7.23 -6.68
N MET A 16 -16.91 6.80 -7.90
CA MET A 16 -15.99 5.68 -8.16
C MET A 16 -14.59 5.93 -7.58
N ILE A 17 -14.04 7.14 -7.74
CA ILE A 17 -12.73 7.48 -7.18
C ILE A 17 -12.76 7.45 -5.65
N VAL A 18 -13.77 8.04 -5.01
CA VAL A 18 -13.94 8.02 -3.55
C VAL A 18 -14.01 6.60 -3.02
N PHE A 19 -14.80 5.74 -3.68
CA PHE A 19 -14.95 4.34 -3.31
C PHE A 19 -13.62 3.58 -3.43
N CYS A 20 -12.90 3.74 -4.54
CA CYS A 20 -11.61 3.06 -4.73
C CYS A 20 -10.57 3.53 -3.71
N LEU A 21 -10.57 4.80 -3.30
CA LEU A 21 -9.68 5.29 -2.24
C LEU A 21 -10.02 4.72 -0.87
N PHE A 22 -11.31 4.60 -0.56
CA PHE A 22 -11.73 3.94 0.67
C PHE A 22 -11.24 2.49 0.71
N LEU A 23 -11.31 1.77 -0.44
CA LEU A 23 -10.76 0.42 -0.57
C LEU A 23 -9.23 0.39 -0.39
N ILE A 24 -8.49 1.31 -1.00
CA ILE A 24 -7.02 1.39 -0.86
C ILE A 24 -6.64 1.56 0.61
N VAL A 25 -7.22 2.56 1.29
CA VAL A 25 -6.96 2.84 2.71
C VAL A 25 -7.33 1.63 3.57
N GLY A 26 -8.48 1.00 3.31
CA GLY A 26 -8.90 -0.20 4.03
C GLY A 26 -7.92 -1.36 3.87
N LEU A 27 -7.49 -1.64 2.63
CA LEU A 27 -6.54 -2.70 2.33
C LEU A 27 -5.16 -2.45 2.95
N ASP A 28 -4.67 -1.21 2.92
CA ASP A 28 -3.38 -0.83 3.51
C ASP A 28 -3.40 -0.93 5.05
N VAL A 29 -4.51 -0.52 5.69
CA VAL A 29 -4.70 -0.66 7.15
C VAL A 29 -4.76 -2.14 7.54
N ILE A 30 -5.52 -2.96 6.80
CA ILE A 30 -5.59 -4.40 7.03
C ILE A 30 -4.20 -5.03 6.84
N ALA A 31 -3.49 -4.69 5.76
CA ALA A 31 -2.13 -5.17 5.50
C ALA A 31 -1.17 -4.79 6.64
N GLY A 32 -1.22 -3.55 7.11
CA GLY A 32 -0.40 -3.06 8.21
C GLY A 32 -0.65 -3.80 9.53
N VAL A 33 -1.92 -3.95 9.90
CA VAL A 33 -2.33 -4.65 11.13
C VAL A 33 -1.98 -6.13 11.06
N VAL A 34 -2.26 -6.80 9.93
CA VAL A 34 -1.95 -8.21 9.72
C VAL A 34 -0.43 -8.44 9.75
N ALA A 35 0.37 -7.54 9.17
CA ALA A 35 1.83 -7.60 9.23
C ALA A 35 2.37 -7.46 10.66
N MET A 36 1.80 -6.55 11.47
CA MET A 36 2.16 -6.43 12.89
C MET A 36 1.78 -7.68 13.69
N GLN A 37 0.58 -8.23 13.49
CA GLN A 37 0.16 -9.49 14.14
C GLN A 37 1.05 -10.66 13.76
N ALA A 38 1.48 -10.72 12.50
CA ALA A 38 2.41 -11.73 12.04
C ALA A 38 3.79 -11.60 12.71
N GLU A 39 4.26 -10.39 13.00
CA GLU A 39 5.47 -10.18 13.80
C GLU A 39 5.28 -10.62 15.26
N VAL A 40 4.15 -10.29 15.90
CA VAL A 40 3.84 -10.75 17.27
C VAL A 40 3.81 -12.28 17.32
N ALA A 41 3.17 -12.93 16.34
CA ALA A 41 3.18 -14.37 16.20
C ALA A 41 4.58 -14.97 15.91
N GLN A 42 5.52 -14.17 15.40
CA GLN A 42 6.94 -14.52 15.31
C GLN A 42 7.72 -14.25 16.61
N GLN A 43 7.26 -13.35 17.49
CA GLN A 43 7.93 -12.98 18.74
C GLN A 43 7.49 -13.81 19.95
N GLU A 44 6.22 -14.23 20.03
CA GLU A 44 5.71 -15.12 21.08
C GLU A 44 6.53 -16.42 21.16
N VAL A 45 6.90 -17.00 20.01
CA VAL A 45 7.78 -18.18 19.94
C VAL A 45 9.24 -17.90 20.30
N LYS A 46 9.68 -16.62 20.34
CA LYS A 46 11.05 -16.24 20.71
C LYS A 46 11.24 -16.14 22.21
N HIS A 47 10.25 -15.62 22.95
CA HIS A 47 10.39 -15.38 24.39
C HIS A 47 10.37 -16.65 25.24
N THR A 48 9.74 -17.74 24.79
CA THR A 48 9.70 -19.02 25.54
C THR A 48 10.95 -19.90 25.34
N ARG A 49 11.80 -19.61 24.34
CA ARG A 49 12.98 -20.43 23.97
C ARG A 49 14.29 -19.65 24.04
N VAL A 50 14.55 -19.03 25.18
CA VAL A 50 15.79 -18.24 25.40
C VAL A 50 17.06 -19.09 25.50
N LEU A 51 16.98 -20.42 25.32
CA LEU A 51 18.12 -21.32 25.34
C LEU A 51 18.21 -22.11 24.02
N PHE A 52 19.19 -21.73 23.18
CA PHE A 52 19.84 -22.51 22.10
C PHE A 52 19.10 -22.75 20.76
N LEU A 53 19.75 -22.29 19.67
CA LEU A 53 20.39 -23.13 18.64
C LEU A 53 19.71 -24.42 18.13
N GLU A 54 18.39 -24.57 18.16
CA GLU A 54 17.72 -25.74 17.56
C GLU A 54 16.74 -25.29 16.48
N CYS A 55 17.03 -25.65 15.22
CA CYS A 55 16.36 -25.25 13.98
C CYS A 55 14.88 -24.85 14.15
N LYS A 56 14.63 -23.55 14.01
CA LYS A 56 13.34 -22.88 14.15
C LYS A 56 12.26 -23.54 13.28
N SER A 57 11.24 -24.13 13.91
CA SER A 57 10.01 -24.51 13.22
C SER A 57 9.31 -23.25 12.69
N PRO A 58 9.04 -23.14 11.38
CA PRO A 58 8.39 -21.98 10.80
C PRO A 58 7.00 -21.80 11.43
N SER A 59 6.70 -20.60 11.94
CA SER A 59 5.33 -20.28 12.37
C SER A 59 4.46 -20.20 11.12
N GLN A 60 3.64 -21.24 10.91
CA GLN A 60 2.67 -21.28 9.81
C GLN A 60 1.73 -20.09 9.87
N LYS A 61 1.32 -19.67 11.07
CA LYS A 61 0.47 -18.48 11.26
C LYS A 61 1.15 -17.21 10.74
N ALA A 62 2.41 -16.95 11.12
CA ALA A 62 3.13 -15.77 10.64
C ALA A 62 3.36 -15.77 9.12
N PHE A 63 3.60 -16.94 8.53
CA PHE A 63 3.74 -17.09 7.08
C PHE A 63 2.42 -16.74 6.36
N VAL A 64 1.30 -17.32 6.80
CA VAL A 64 -0.01 -17.06 6.20
C VAL A 64 -0.41 -15.59 6.35
N LEU A 65 -0.23 -15.00 7.54
CA LEU A 65 -0.51 -13.59 7.77
C LEU A 65 0.39 -12.68 6.90
N GLY A 66 1.68 -13.00 6.76
CA GLY A 66 2.57 -12.26 5.85
C GLY A 66 2.12 -12.30 4.39
N ILE A 67 1.68 -13.46 3.90
CA ILE A 67 1.14 -13.61 2.53
C ILE A 67 -0.16 -12.82 2.36
N ILE A 68 -1.06 -12.83 3.35
CA ILE A 68 -2.28 -12.03 3.35
C ILE A 68 -1.92 -10.53 3.27
N ALA A 69 -0.98 -10.05 4.09
CA ALA A 69 -0.54 -8.66 4.08
C ALA A 69 0.06 -8.26 2.73
N LEU A 70 0.90 -9.11 2.13
CA LEU A 70 1.45 -8.88 0.80
C LEU A 70 0.36 -8.83 -0.27
N GLY A 71 -0.63 -9.71 -0.20
CA GLY A 71 -1.78 -9.73 -1.11
C GLY A 71 -2.63 -8.47 -0.99
N CYS A 72 -2.91 -8.00 0.22
CA CYS A 72 -3.63 -6.75 0.47
C CYS A 72 -2.88 -5.54 -0.09
N LEU A 73 -1.56 -5.44 0.15
CA LEU A 73 -0.73 -4.36 -0.40
C LEU A 73 -0.71 -4.39 -1.94
N ALA A 74 -0.60 -5.57 -2.55
CA ALA A 74 -0.64 -5.71 -4.00
C ALA A 74 -1.99 -5.28 -4.59
N ALA A 75 -3.10 -5.68 -3.96
CA ALA A 75 -4.45 -5.27 -4.37
C ALA A 75 -4.64 -3.74 -4.24
N ALA A 76 -4.20 -3.15 -3.13
CA ALA A 76 -4.23 -1.71 -2.91
C ALA A 76 -3.42 -0.97 -4.00
N HIS A 77 -2.25 -1.50 -4.36
CA HIS A 77 -1.41 -0.90 -5.39
C HIS A 77 -2.04 -0.97 -6.79
N ILE A 78 -2.68 -2.09 -7.16
CA ILE A 78 -3.40 -2.22 -8.44
C ILE A 78 -4.52 -1.18 -8.52
N LEU A 79 -5.30 -1.02 -7.45
CA LEU A 79 -6.35 0.01 -7.37
C LEU A 79 -5.77 1.42 -7.50
N ALA A 80 -4.64 1.71 -6.83
CA ALA A 80 -3.97 3.00 -6.91
C ALA A 80 -3.49 3.31 -8.34
N ILE A 81 -2.96 2.31 -9.07
CA ILE A 81 -2.56 2.44 -10.49
C ILE A 81 -3.78 2.74 -11.37
N MET A 82 -4.90 2.04 -11.18
CA MET A 82 -6.12 2.26 -11.97
C MET A 82 -6.66 3.70 -11.81
N ILE A 83 -6.62 4.24 -10.59
CA ILE A 83 -6.98 5.63 -10.30
C ILE A 83 -5.98 6.58 -10.96
N GLY A 84 -4.67 6.35 -10.80
CA GLY A 84 -3.60 7.18 -11.36
C GLY A 84 -3.63 7.27 -12.90
N CYS A 85 -3.94 6.16 -13.57
CA CYS A 85 -4.13 6.12 -15.02
C CYS A 85 -5.38 6.91 -15.46
N SER A 86 -6.51 6.76 -14.74
CA SER A 86 -7.73 7.50 -15.07
C SER A 86 -7.56 9.01 -14.88
N ILE A 87 -6.86 9.42 -13.82
CA ILE A 87 -6.55 10.82 -13.50
C ILE A 87 -5.57 11.41 -14.51
N SER A 88 -4.48 10.72 -14.84
CA SER A 88 -3.49 11.20 -15.81
C SER A 88 -4.07 11.38 -17.21
N ASN A 89 -5.01 10.51 -17.63
CA ASN A 89 -5.70 10.68 -18.91
C ASN A 89 -6.65 11.89 -18.89
N MET A 90 -7.31 12.16 -17.76
CA MET A 90 -8.14 13.37 -17.57
C MET A 90 -7.30 14.66 -17.60
N PHE A 91 -6.14 14.67 -16.95
CA PHE A 91 -5.24 15.84 -16.91
C PHE A 91 -4.52 16.09 -18.24
N LYS A 92 -4.26 15.07 -19.07
CA LYS A 92 -3.76 15.27 -20.45
C LYS A 92 -4.74 16.06 -21.31
N VAL A 93 -6.04 15.97 -21.03
CA VAL A 93 -7.08 16.72 -21.75
C VAL A 93 -7.20 18.15 -21.22
N LEU A 94 -6.85 18.39 -19.95
CA LEU A 94 -6.93 19.67 -19.27
C LEU A 94 -5.52 20.28 -19.10
N ALA A 95 -4.99 20.87 -20.17
CA ALA A 95 -3.61 21.40 -20.27
C ALA A 95 -3.28 22.48 -19.22
N VAL A 96 -2.99 22.09 -17.97
CA VAL A 96 -2.57 22.98 -16.88
C VAL A 96 -1.07 22.75 -16.56
N PRO A 97 -0.23 23.80 -16.53
CA PRO A 97 1.23 23.65 -16.68
C PRO A 97 2.02 23.12 -15.47
N MET A 98 1.44 23.04 -14.25
CA MET A 98 2.20 22.71 -13.03
C MET A 98 1.80 21.39 -12.35
N ILE A 99 0.60 20.90 -12.60
CA ILE A 99 0.00 19.74 -11.93
C ILE A 99 0.54 18.36 -12.42
N PRO A 100 0.95 18.14 -13.69
CA PRO A 100 1.37 16.81 -14.13
C PRO A 100 2.66 16.33 -13.43
N TYR A 101 3.56 17.23 -13.07
CA TYR A 101 4.80 16.89 -12.35
C TYR A 101 4.54 16.38 -10.94
N ILE A 102 3.59 16.98 -10.22
CA ILE A 102 3.20 16.55 -8.86
C ILE A 102 2.54 15.17 -8.91
N ASN A 103 1.65 14.93 -9.87
CA ASN A 103 1.00 13.63 -10.04
C ASN A 103 2.00 12.53 -10.43
N MET A 104 2.95 12.83 -11.32
CA MET A 104 4.02 11.90 -11.71
C MET A 104 5.00 11.61 -10.58
N ALA A 105 5.42 12.63 -9.83
CA ALA A 105 6.30 12.47 -8.67
C ALA A 105 5.64 11.63 -7.58
N CYS A 106 4.35 11.83 -7.35
CA CYS A 106 3.65 11.09 -6.32
C CYS A 106 3.26 9.66 -6.76
N LEU A 107 3.01 9.43 -8.05
CA LEU A 107 2.99 8.08 -8.63
C LEU A 107 4.35 7.38 -8.46
N ALA A 108 5.47 8.07 -8.69
CA ALA A 108 6.78 7.47 -8.45
C ALA A 108 6.98 7.13 -6.96
N LEU A 109 6.54 7.99 -6.04
CA LEU A 109 6.61 7.73 -4.60
C LEU A 109 5.75 6.54 -4.17
N THR A 110 4.53 6.38 -4.70
CA THR A 110 3.69 5.20 -4.36
C THR A 110 4.32 3.90 -4.84
N TRP A 111 4.98 3.90 -5.99
CA TRP A 111 5.76 2.76 -6.48
C TRP A 111 6.95 2.44 -5.59
N VAL A 112 7.73 3.45 -5.17
CA VAL A 112 8.87 3.26 -4.26
C VAL A 112 8.42 2.67 -2.93
N VAL A 113 7.35 3.22 -2.35
CA VAL A 113 6.78 2.75 -1.08
C VAL A 113 6.23 1.34 -1.23
N ALA A 114 5.53 1.03 -2.33
CA ALA A 114 5.01 -0.31 -2.60
C ALA A 114 6.11 -1.35 -2.78
N VAL A 115 7.15 -1.05 -3.58
CA VAL A 115 8.29 -1.96 -3.80
C VAL A 115 9.08 -2.17 -2.50
N ALA A 116 9.31 -1.10 -1.73
CA ALA A 116 9.95 -1.21 -0.44
C ALA A 116 9.12 -2.06 0.53
N GLY A 117 7.81 -1.82 0.63
CA GLY A 117 6.90 -2.56 1.50
C GLY A 117 6.82 -4.04 1.12
N ALA A 118 6.62 -4.34 -0.16
CA ALA A 118 6.58 -5.70 -0.68
C ALA A 118 7.93 -6.42 -0.50
N GLY A 119 9.05 -5.75 -0.77
CA GLY A 119 10.40 -6.30 -0.57
C GLY A 119 10.66 -6.65 0.89
N ILE A 120 10.26 -5.77 1.81
CA ILE A 120 10.44 -5.99 3.24
C ILE A 120 9.50 -7.10 3.76
N LEU A 121 8.25 -7.16 3.30
CA LEU A 121 7.31 -8.24 3.62
C LEU A 121 7.78 -9.59 3.08
N THR A 122 8.22 -9.64 1.82
CA THR A 122 8.76 -10.87 1.20
C THR A 122 10.03 -11.34 1.88
N MET A 123 10.93 -10.44 2.30
CA MET A 123 12.07 -10.79 3.16
C MET A 123 11.61 -11.34 4.52
N GLY A 124 10.59 -10.75 5.13
CA GLY A 124 9.98 -11.25 6.37
C GLY A 124 9.38 -12.65 6.25
N ILE A 125 8.72 -12.94 5.13
CA ILE A 125 8.14 -14.25 4.78
C ILE A 125 9.26 -15.25 4.44
N TRP A 126 10.27 -14.85 3.67
CA TRP A 126 11.39 -15.69 3.25
C TRP A 126 12.25 -16.10 4.44
N THR A 127 12.60 -15.16 5.31
CA THR A 127 13.34 -15.45 6.56
C THR A 127 12.54 -16.36 7.50
N ASN A 128 11.21 -16.36 7.42
CA ASN A 128 10.37 -17.31 8.12
C ASN A 128 10.38 -18.72 7.49
N ARG A 129 10.59 -18.84 6.16
CA ARG A 129 10.68 -20.11 5.42
C ARG A 129 12.06 -20.75 5.50
N GLU A 130 13.12 -19.95 5.35
CA GLU A 130 14.53 -20.35 5.29
C GLU A 130 15.08 -20.81 6.65
N SER A 131 14.37 -20.57 7.76
CA SER A 131 14.82 -20.99 9.09
C SER A 131 14.93 -22.51 9.29
N ARG A 132 14.64 -23.31 8.25
CA ARG A 132 14.99 -24.74 8.18
C ARG A 132 16.45 -25.01 7.77
N SER A 133 17.18 -24.09 7.13
CA SER A 133 18.46 -24.39 6.45
C SER A 133 19.71 -23.70 7.02
N LYS A 134 19.60 -22.51 7.64
CA LYS A 134 20.76 -21.78 8.21
C LYS A 134 20.42 -21.13 9.55
N CYS A 135 20.98 -21.67 10.63
CA CYS A 135 20.81 -21.16 11.98
C CYS A 135 21.74 -19.94 12.16
N GLY A 136 21.18 -18.73 12.01
CA GLY A 136 21.91 -17.47 12.12
C GLY A 136 20.98 -16.34 12.55
N PHE A 137 21.26 -15.77 13.72
CA PHE A 137 20.44 -14.78 14.42
C PHE A 137 20.28 -13.49 13.59
N THR A 138 19.19 -13.36 12.83
CA THR A 138 18.84 -12.08 12.20
C THR A 138 17.70 -11.45 12.98
N ASN A 139 18.09 -10.56 13.89
CA ASN A 139 17.22 -9.77 14.75
C ASN A 139 16.64 -8.58 13.95
N LYS A 140 15.73 -8.84 13.01
CA LYS A 140 15.16 -7.78 12.16
C LYS A 140 13.65 -7.87 12.09
N SER A 141 13.00 -6.80 12.54
CA SER A 141 11.56 -6.53 12.54
C SER A 141 11.01 -6.26 11.13
N PHE A 142 11.33 -7.12 10.17
CA PHE A 142 10.98 -6.91 8.76
C PHE A 142 9.46 -6.81 8.58
N LEU A 143 8.66 -7.69 9.20
CA LEU A 143 7.20 -7.58 9.08
C LEU A 143 6.62 -6.29 9.69
N SER A 144 7.14 -5.82 10.83
CA SER A 144 6.76 -4.50 11.39
C SER A 144 7.03 -3.37 10.43
N ILE A 145 8.25 -3.36 9.87
CA ILE A 145 8.73 -2.29 9.01
C ILE A 145 7.89 -2.30 7.73
N GLY A 146 7.62 -3.48 7.16
CA GLY A 146 6.71 -3.64 6.03
C GLY A 146 5.30 -3.11 6.33
N GLY A 147 4.75 -3.44 7.51
CA GLY A 147 3.44 -2.93 7.94
C GLY A 147 3.39 -1.40 8.10
N LYS A 148 4.44 -0.78 8.67
CA LYS A 148 4.57 0.68 8.73
C LYS A 148 4.62 1.32 7.34
N VAL A 149 5.28 0.67 6.39
CA VAL A 149 5.35 1.12 4.99
C VAL A 149 3.97 1.06 4.32
N CYS A 150 3.13 0.05 4.63
CA CYS A 150 1.73 0.01 4.16
C CYS A 150 0.92 1.23 4.66
N PHE A 151 1.07 1.64 5.92
CA PHE A 151 0.41 2.86 6.41
C PHE A 151 0.89 4.14 5.71
N LEU A 152 2.18 4.22 5.37
CA LEU A 152 2.71 5.33 4.57
C LEU A 152 2.11 5.34 3.16
N HIS A 153 1.89 4.18 2.54
CA HIS A 153 1.22 4.07 1.25
C HIS A 153 -0.22 4.64 1.29
N ALA A 154 -0.97 4.34 2.35
CA ALA A 154 -2.30 4.91 2.55
C ALA A 154 -2.28 6.45 2.67
N ILE A 155 -1.35 7.00 3.46
CA ILE A 155 -1.21 8.44 3.66
C ILE A 155 -0.90 9.15 2.34
N VAL A 156 0.08 8.64 1.59
CA VAL A 156 0.45 9.22 0.28
C VAL A 156 -0.73 9.16 -0.70
N SER A 157 -1.51 8.07 -0.70
CA SER A 157 -2.70 7.92 -1.54
C SER A 157 -3.80 8.94 -1.22
N VAL A 158 -4.02 9.24 0.06
CA VAL A 158 -4.99 10.27 0.49
C VAL A 158 -4.54 11.68 0.09
N ILE A 159 -3.26 12.01 0.31
CA ILE A 159 -2.70 13.32 -0.06
C ILE A 159 -2.82 13.55 -1.57
N LEU A 160 -2.54 12.51 -2.37
CA LEU A 160 -2.74 12.53 -3.82
C LEU A 160 -4.16 12.92 -4.19
N TYR A 161 -5.13 12.22 -3.61
CA TYR A 161 -6.53 12.48 -3.89
C TYR A 161 -6.95 13.91 -3.52
N LEU A 162 -6.60 14.37 -2.32
CA LEU A 162 -6.91 15.73 -1.88
C LEU A 162 -6.32 16.77 -2.84
N THR A 163 -5.08 16.57 -3.27
CA THR A 163 -4.42 17.45 -4.25
C THR A 163 -5.20 17.51 -5.56
N THR A 164 -5.76 16.37 -6.02
CA THR A 164 -6.59 16.34 -7.25
C THR A 164 -7.94 17.02 -7.08
N ILE A 165 -8.60 16.92 -5.92
CA ILE A 165 -9.87 17.60 -5.64
C ILE A 165 -9.65 19.11 -5.57
N VAL A 166 -8.63 19.55 -4.82
CA VAL A 166 -8.31 20.98 -4.66
C VAL A 166 -7.95 21.58 -6.01
N SER A 167 -7.15 20.88 -6.81
CA SER A 167 -6.83 21.30 -8.18
C SER A 167 -8.07 21.45 -9.07
N LYS A 168 -9.02 20.50 -9.01
CA LYS A 168 -10.29 20.63 -9.73
C LYS A 168 -11.07 21.86 -9.29
N LYS A 169 -11.16 22.14 -7.98
CA LYS A 169 -11.86 23.32 -7.46
C LYS A 169 -11.22 24.63 -7.93
N CYS A 170 -9.88 24.72 -7.96
CA CYS A 170 -9.19 25.89 -8.48
C CYS A 170 -9.41 26.10 -9.98
N SER A 171 -9.49 25.04 -10.79
CA SER A 171 -9.81 25.16 -12.22
C SER A 171 -11.24 25.63 -12.52
N TYR A 172 -12.21 25.40 -11.63
CA TYR A 172 -13.59 25.90 -11.80
C TYR A 172 -13.80 27.34 -11.31
N ALA A 173 -12.81 27.90 -10.61
CA ALA A 173 -12.87 29.25 -10.03
C ALA A 173 -12.13 30.31 -10.87
N MET A 174 -11.56 29.91 -12.03
CA MET A 174 -10.84 30.76 -12.99
C MET A 174 -11.60 30.74 -14.32
#